data_AF-A0A5R2N9T5-F1
#
_entry.id   AF-A0A5R2N9T5-F1
#
_cell.length_a   1.000
_cell.length_b   1.000
_cell.length_c   1.000
_cell.angle_alpha   90.00
_cell.angle_beta   90.00
_cell.angle_gamma   90.00
#
_symmetry.space_group_name_H-M   'P 1'
#
loop_
_entity.id
_entity.type
_entity.pdbx_description
1 polymer ?
#
loop_
_entity_poly.entity_id
_entity_poly.type
_entity_poly.pdbx_seq_one_letter_code
_entity_poly.pdbx_strand_id
1 'polypeptide(L)'
;TVTTQVRKGYLQECPNVARLLGNLVFDIDFENVGMGYLINDGMKPEDGALKAITLNKNRLDAWLAGVTTFDGKPGLAAVKEKLGL
;
A
#
# COMPACT_ATOMS: atom_id res chain seq x y z
N THR A 1 -18.27 5.13 -2.21
CA THR A 1 -17.32 4.12 -2.75
C THR A 1 -16.07 4.85 -3.20
N VAL A 2 -14.90 4.24 -3.03
CA VAL A 2 -13.60 4.81 -3.46
C VAL A 2 -13.12 4.03 -4.68
N THR A 3 -12.64 4.72 -5.72
CA THR A 3 -12.11 4.09 -6.94
C THR A 3 -10.74 4.67 -7.31
N THR A 4 -9.82 3.81 -7.70
CA THR A 4 -8.49 4.21 -8.19
C THR A 4 -8.50 4.41 -9.70
N GLN A 5 -8.25 5.64 -10.14
CA GLN A 5 -8.21 5.99 -11.56
C GLN A 5 -6.78 6.05 -12.09
N VAL A 6 -6.56 5.57 -13.32
CA VAL A 6 -5.28 5.69 -14.03
C VAL A 6 -5.51 6.29 -15.42
N ARG A 7 -4.47 6.90 -16.01
CA ARG A 7 -4.54 7.39 -17.39
C ARG A 7 -4.72 6.24 -18.38
N LYS A 8 -5.28 6.54 -19.56
CA LYS A 8 -5.40 5.58 -20.66
C LYS A 8 -4.02 4.97 -21.00
N GLY A 9 -3.98 3.66 -21.22
CA GLY A 9 -2.76 2.90 -21.55
C GLY A 9 -1.91 2.48 -20.35
N TYR A 10 -2.13 3.04 -19.16
CA TYR A 10 -1.24 2.82 -18.01
C TYR A 10 -1.16 1.36 -17.56
N LEU A 11 -2.26 0.61 -17.65
CA LEU A 11 -2.28 -0.80 -17.25
C LEU A 11 -1.40 -1.67 -18.16
N GLN A 12 -1.31 -1.32 -19.44
CA GLN A 12 -0.48 -2.01 -20.43
C GLN A 12 0.98 -1.57 -20.35
N GLU A 13 1.22 -0.27 -20.12
CA GLU A 13 2.56 0.31 -20.03
C GLU A 13 3.27 -0.05 -18.72
N CYS A 14 2.53 -0.19 -17.61
CA CYS A 14 3.07 -0.43 -16.29
C CYS A 14 2.37 -1.63 -15.60
N PRO A 15 2.45 -2.86 -16.14
CA PRO A 15 1.63 -3.98 -15.69
C PRO A 15 1.90 -4.40 -14.25
N ASN A 16 3.14 -4.26 -13.75
CA ASN A 16 3.45 -4.58 -12.36
C ASN A 16 2.84 -3.57 -11.37
N VAL A 17 2.87 -2.28 -11.72
CA VAL A 17 2.23 -1.22 -10.91
C VAL A 17 0.71 -1.34 -11.01
N ALA A 18 0.18 -1.64 -12.19
CA ALA A 18 -1.23 -1.88 -12.42
C ALA A 18 -1.78 -2.97 -11.50
N ARG A 19 -1.02 -4.06 -11.30
CA ARG A 19 -1.37 -5.11 -10.34
C ARG A 19 -1.43 -4.59 -8.91
N LEU A 20 -0.44 -3.81 -8.46
CA LEU A 20 -0.49 -3.16 -7.15
C LEU A 20 -1.74 -2.28 -7.00
N LEU A 21 -2.01 -1.41 -7.97
CA LEU A 21 -3.16 -0.51 -7.94
C LEU A 21 -4.50 -1.25 -7.96
N GLY A 22 -4.58 -2.40 -8.64
CA GLY A 22 -5.76 -3.26 -8.65
C GLY A 22 -5.97 -4.03 -7.34
N ASN A 23 -4.90 -4.30 -6.60
CA ASN A 23 -4.97 -4.97 -5.30
C ASN A 23 -5.22 -4.00 -4.14
N LEU A 24 -4.91 -2.71 -4.30
CA LEU A 24 -5.01 -1.69 -3.26
C LEU A 24 -6.48 -1.36 -2.93
N VAL A 25 -6.97 -2.03 -1.89
CA VAL A 25 -8.29 -1.78 -1.30
C VAL A 25 -8.11 -1.34 0.15
N PHE A 26 -8.86 -0.29 0.49
CA PHE A 26 -8.94 0.28 1.83
C PHE A 26 -10.34 0.12 2.39
N ASP A 27 -10.44 0.13 3.71
CA ASP A 27 -11.69 0.21 4.45
C ASP A 27 -11.66 1.41 5.40
N ILE A 28 -12.85 1.82 5.82
CA ILE A 28 -13.05 3.03 6.63
C ILE A 28 -12.28 2.94 7.95
N ASP A 29 -12.22 1.76 8.57
CA ASP A 29 -11.53 1.58 9.85
C ASP A 29 -10.02 1.84 9.70
N PHE A 30 -9.39 1.29 8.67
CA PHE A 30 -7.97 1.53 8.40
C PHE A 30 -7.68 2.99 8.04
N GLU A 31 -8.52 3.63 7.21
CA GLU A 31 -8.37 5.04 6.87
C GLU A 31 -8.50 5.95 8.10
N ASN A 32 -9.47 5.67 8.97
CA ASN A 32 -9.69 6.43 10.20
C ASN A 32 -8.50 6.31 11.18
N VAL A 33 -7.89 5.14 11.31
CA VAL A 33 -6.68 4.96 12.12
C VAL A 33 -5.55 5.85 11.59
N GLY A 34 -5.32 5.83 10.28
CA GLY A 34 -4.32 6.69 9.63
C GLY A 34 -4.60 8.17 9.89
N MET A 35 -5.83 8.63 9.61
CA MET A 35 -6.25 10.02 9.81
C MET A 35 -6.15 10.47 11.27
N GLY A 36 -6.40 9.57 12.22
CA GLY A 36 -6.22 9.83 13.65
C GLY A 36 -4.77 10.20 14.00
N TYR A 37 -3.78 9.54 13.39
CA TYR A 37 -2.37 9.89 13.61
C TYR A 37 -2.02 11.30 13.11
N LEU A 38 -2.66 11.77 12.04
CA LEU A 38 -2.41 13.11 11.51
C LEU A 38 -3.11 14.18 12.37
N ILE A 39 -4.41 13.98 12.64
CA ILE A 39 -5.26 15.00 13.28
C ILE A 39 -5.03 15.08 14.79
N ASN A 40 -4.98 13.92 15.46
CA ASN A 40 -4.91 13.87 16.92
C ASN A 40 -3.47 13.84 17.42
N ASP A 41 -2.60 13.08 16.74
CA ASP A 41 -1.20 12.88 17.18
C ASP A 41 -0.23 13.85 16.48
N GLY A 42 -0.68 14.63 15.50
CA GLY A 42 0.14 15.60 14.76
C GLY A 42 1.26 14.97 13.93
N MET A 43 1.18 13.67 13.61
CA MET A 43 2.19 12.96 12.84
C MET A 43 2.21 13.42 11.38
N LYS A 44 3.37 13.32 10.74
CA LYS A 44 3.45 13.47 9.27
C LYS A 44 2.69 12.33 8.58
N PRO A 45 2.08 12.57 7.41
CA PRO A 45 1.33 11.55 6.69
C PRO A 45 2.11 10.25 6.46
N GLU A 46 3.40 10.34 6.12
CA GLU A 46 4.25 9.19 5.83
C GLU A 46 4.54 8.37 7.10
N ASP A 47 4.80 9.04 8.22
CA ASP A 47 5.06 8.39 9.51
C ASP A 47 3.79 7.72 10.05
N GLY A 48 2.64 8.38 9.90
CA GLY A 48 1.33 7.81 10.25
C GLY A 48 0.98 6.59 9.39
N ALA A 49 1.17 6.66 8.07
CA ALA A 49 0.95 5.54 7.16
C ALA A 49 1.89 4.36 7.47
N LEU A 50 3.17 4.63 7.74
CA LEU A 50 4.15 3.61 8.12
C LEU A 50 3.74 2.90 9.42
N LYS A 51 3.28 3.66 10.42
CA LYS A 51 2.76 3.10 11.68
C LYS A 51 1.49 2.27 11.42
N ALA A 52 0.54 2.79 10.65
CA ALA A 52 -0.70 2.10 10.32
C ALA A 52 -0.47 0.76 9.60
N ILE A 53 0.40 0.73 8.59
CA ILE A 53 0.68 -0.49 7.82
C ILE A 53 1.48 -1.52 8.61
N THR A 54 2.39 -1.09 9.49
CA THR A 54 3.16 -1.97 10.38
C THR A 54 2.24 -2.69 11.38
N LEU A 55 1.25 -1.97 11.92
CA LEU A 55 0.23 -2.55 12.81
C LEU A 55 -0.78 -3.43 12.07
N ASN A 56 -0.93 -3.27 10.76
CA ASN A 56 -1.86 -4.02 9.90
C ASN A 56 -1.11 -4.80 8.80
N LYS A 57 -0.02 -5.47 9.18
CA LYS A 57 0.92 -6.12 8.25
C LYS A 57 0.31 -7.15 7.31
N ASN A 58 -0.81 -7.77 7.70
CA ASN A 58 -1.54 -8.74 6.88
C ASN A 58 -2.11 -8.12 5.58
N ARG A 59 -2.33 -6.80 5.54
CA ARG A 59 -2.78 -6.11 4.32
C ARG A 59 -1.74 -6.18 3.20
N LEU A 60 -0.45 -6.24 3.56
CA LEU A 60 0.65 -6.37 2.61
C LEU A 60 0.54 -7.63 1.76
N ASP A 61 0.06 -8.73 2.33
CA ASP A 61 -0.07 -10.01 1.61
C ASP A 61 -1.05 -9.86 0.44
N ALA A 62 -2.18 -9.17 0.66
CA ALA A 62 -3.17 -8.91 -0.37
C ALA A 62 -2.70 -7.84 -1.37
N TRP A 63 -2.21 -6.70 -0.88
CA TRP A 63 -1.79 -5.59 -1.74
C TRP A 63 -0.61 -5.96 -2.65
N LEU A 64 0.34 -6.75 -2.15
CA LEU A 64 1.53 -7.16 -2.89
C LEU A 64 1.39 -8.53 -3.56
N ALA A 65 0.18 -9.10 -3.60
CA ALA A 65 -0.08 -10.36 -4.28
C ALA A 65 0.35 -10.30 -5.76
N GLY A 66 1.36 -11.09 -6.10
CA GLY A 66 1.99 -11.12 -7.41
C GLY A 66 2.92 -9.93 -7.72
N VAL A 67 2.87 -8.83 -6.98
CA VAL A 67 3.69 -7.63 -7.25
C VAL A 67 5.18 -7.93 -7.07
N THR A 68 6.00 -7.48 -8.01
CA THR A 68 7.46 -7.61 -7.96
C THR A 68 8.14 -6.27 -7.63
N THR A 69 9.39 -6.33 -7.21
CA THR A 69 10.30 -5.18 -7.21
C THR A 69 10.65 -4.76 -8.64
N PHE A 70 11.38 -3.65 -8.77
CA PHE A 70 11.84 -3.15 -10.07
C PHE A 70 12.78 -4.13 -10.79
N ASP A 71 13.62 -4.85 -10.04
CA ASP A 71 14.52 -5.90 -10.55
C ASP A 71 13.87 -7.30 -10.63
N GLY A 72 12.55 -7.39 -10.44
CA GLY A 72 11.77 -8.62 -10.65
C GLY A 72 11.72 -9.59 -9.48
N LYS A 73 12.24 -9.23 -8.30
CA LYS A 73 12.16 -10.04 -7.08
C LYS A 73 10.75 -9.99 -6.46
N PRO A 74 10.38 -10.94 -5.59
CA PRO A 74 9.08 -10.92 -4.90
C PRO A 74 8.90 -9.64 -4.07
N GLY A 75 7.88 -8.84 -4.39
CA GLY A 75 7.66 -7.53 -3.76
C GLY A 75 7.31 -7.62 -2.28
N LEU A 76 6.48 -8.61 -1.90
CA LEU A 76 6.09 -8.84 -0.50
C LEU A 76 7.31 -9.10 0.41
N ALA A 77 8.25 -9.93 -0.04
CA ALA A 77 9.45 -10.24 0.72
C ALA A 77 10.32 -8.99 0.91
N ALA A 78 10.54 -8.23 -0.16
CA ALA A 78 11.33 -6.99 -0.10
C ALA A 78 10.71 -5.93 0.82
N VAL A 79 9.37 -5.79 0.83
CA VAL A 79 8.69 -4.85 1.71
C VAL A 79 8.76 -5.30 3.16
N LYS A 80 8.53 -6.59 3.46
CA LYS A 80 8.65 -7.11 4.83
C LYS A 80 10.05 -6.93 5.39
N GLU A 81 11.08 -7.23 4.60
CA GLU A 81 12.48 -6.97 4.98
C GLU A 81 12.71 -5.48 5.31
N LYS A 82 12.25 -4.57 4.44
CA LYS A 82 12.41 -3.13 4.64
C LYS A 82 11.69 -2.61 5.89
N LEU A 83 10.57 -3.22 6.25
CA LEU A 83 9.75 -2.86 7.41
C LEU A 83 10.14 -3.62 8.69
N GLY A 84 11.07 -4.59 8.61
CA GLY A 84 11.47 -5.43 9.75
C GLY A 84 10.36 -6.37 10.23
N LEU A 85 9.55 -6.90 9.31
CA LEU A 85 8.34 -7.70 9.58
C LEU A 85 8.51 -9.21 9.34
#